data_AF-C4V8K6-F1
#
_entry.id   AF-C4V8K6-F1
#
_cell.length_a   1.000
_cell.length_b   1.000
_cell.length_c   1.000
_cell.angle_alpha   90.00
_cell.angle_beta   90.00
_cell.angle_gamma   90.00
#
_symmetry.space_group_name_H-M   'P 1'
#
loop_
_entity.id
_entity.type
_entity.pdbx_description
1 polymer ?
#
loop_
_entity_poly.entity_id
_entity_poly.type
_entity_poly.pdbx_seq_one_letter_code
_entity_poly.pdbx_strand_id
1 'polypeptide(L)'
;MTFKKFKLQKKKKIENEKQLPKIRDLKVPQTHINRSLIDTVVILLHTKQNTGLRKILDLPQSVIDKNIYILTSKVLEISLKDNYSNDLCFKILKKLVRNELNVYLHDLLFKYLEVSIFSNRNYKKLFFTCKENCCDIIVNNKERLLEIVEDNDIKQKINGLKSRINKCTIKDKIIFVNGEFITAYDNITK
;
A
#
# COMPACT_ATOMS: atom_id res chain seq x y z
N MET A 1 57.37 40.28 28.54
CA MET A 1 55.97 40.25 29.03
C MET A 1 54.98 39.74 27.97
N THR A 2 55.26 38.61 27.30
CA THR A 2 54.51 38.20 26.09
C THR A 2 53.76 36.86 26.27
N PHE A 3 54.24 35.97 27.15
CA PHE A 3 53.60 34.67 27.41
C PHE A 3 52.26 34.74 28.18
N LYS A 4 52.08 35.74 29.05
CA LYS A 4 50.80 35.92 29.79
C LYS A 4 49.65 36.31 28.85
N LYS A 5 49.92 37.08 27.78
CA LYS A 5 48.91 37.48 26.79
C LYS A 5 48.42 36.28 25.95
N PHE A 6 49.29 35.34 25.60
CA PHE A 6 48.91 34.12 24.87
C PHE A 6 48.01 33.17 25.69
N LYS A 7 48.28 33.00 27.00
CA LYS A 7 47.43 32.17 27.88
C LYS A 7 46.02 32.77 28.05
N LEU A 8 45.90 34.09 28.12
CA LEU A 8 44.60 34.78 28.19
C LEU A 8 43.79 34.65 26.90
N GLN A 9 44.43 34.74 25.73
CA GLN A 9 43.75 34.56 24.44
C GLN A 9 43.29 33.11 24.21
N LYS A 10 44.08 32.11 24.67
CA LYS A 10 43.66 30.70 24.62
C LYS A 10 42.46 30.41 25.52
N LYS A 11 42.40 30.98 26.73
CA LYS A 11 41.25 30.81 27.64
C LYS A 11 39.97 31.44 27.09
N LYS A 12 40.06 32.66 26.51
CA LYS A 12 38.90 33.32 25.89
C LYS A 12 38.33 32.56 24.68
N LYS A 13 39.17 31.87 23.89
CA LYS A 13 38.68 31.00 22.79
C LYS A 13 37.89 29.79 23.30
N ILE A 14 38.34 29.17 24.40
CA ILE A 14 37.69 27.99 25.00
C ILE A 14 36.34 28.36 25.65
N GLU A 15 36.22 29.57 26.21
CA GLU A 15 34.94 30.06 26.74
C GLU A 15 33.93 30.40 25.64
N ASN A 16 34.38 30.96 24.51
CA ASN A 16 33.51 31.26 23.38
C ASN A 16 33.00 29.98 22.66
N GLU A 17 33.79 28.91 22.60
CA GLU A 17 33.34 27.61 22.06
C GLU A 17 32.29 26.92 22.96
N LYS A 18 32.31 27.20 24.27
CA LYS A 18 31.31 26.68 25.23
C LYS A 18 30.01 27.47 25.25
N GLN A 19 29.98 28.67 24.68
CA GLN A 19 28.80 29.56 24.61
C GLN A 19 28.06 29.52 23.27
N LEU A 20 28.52 28.73 22.29
CA LEU A 20 27.69 28.39 21.14
C LEU A 20 26.42 27.72 21.68
N PRO A 21 25.21 28.19 21.29
CA PRO A 21 23.99 27.54 21.69
C PRO A 21 24.08 26.10 21.18
N LYS A 22 24.25 25.15 22.11
CA LYS A 22 24.06 23.74 21.79
C LYS A 22 22.64 23.67 21.28
N ILE A 23 22.49 23.43 19.98
CA ILE A 23 21.24 23.02 19.38
C ILE A 23 20.89 21.74 20.14
N ARG A 24 20.05 21.88 21.18
CA ARG A 24 19.48 20.73 21.87
C ARG A 24 18.82 19.95 20.76
N ASP A 25 19.15 18.67 20.64
CA ASP A 25 18.52 17.77 19.68
C ASP A 25 17.03 18.10 19.68
N LEU A 26 16.57 18.73 18.60
CA LEU A 26 15.16 18.92 18.37
C LEU A 26 14.61 17.51 18.46
N LYS A 27 13.84 17.21 19.51
CA LYS A 27 13.10 15.96 19.57
C LYS A 27 12.17 16.01 18.37
N VAL A 28 12.66 15.46 17.26
CA VAL A 28 11.90 15.31 16.03
C VAL A 28 10.65 14.56 16.47
N PRO A 29 9.46 15.15 16.33
CA PRO A 29 8.24 14.45 16.72
C PRO A 29 8.25 13.08 16.01
N GLN A 30 7.99 12.02 16.77
CA GLN A 30 8.02 10.61 16.32
C GLN A 30 7.00 10.28 15.21
N THR A 31 6.41 11.28 14.59
CA THR A 31 5.54 11.17 13.41
C THR A 31 6.33 10.94 12.11
N HIS A 32 7.61 11.31 12.05
CA HIS A 32 8.42 11.22 10.83
C HIS A 32 9.04 9.84 10.55
N ILE A 33 9.15 8.97 11.56
CA ILE A 33 9.78 7.64 11.39
C ILE A 33 8.93 6.74 10.49
N ASN A 34 7.60 6.86 10.55
CA ASN A 34 6.71 5.97 9.78
C ASN A 34 6.55 6.38 8.31
N ARG A 35 6.64 7.68 7.98
CA ARG A 35 6.68 8.15 6.58
C ARG A 35 7.98 7.72 5.90
N SER A 36 9.12 7.81 6.61
CA SER A 36 10.42 7.45 6.04
C SER A 36 10.54 5.96 5.67
N LEU A 37 9.86 5.06 6.41
CA LEU A 37 9.87 3.63 6.11
C LEU A 37 9.16 3.33 4.78
N ILE A 38 7.99 3.93 4.55
CA ILE A 38 7.25 3.75 3.29
C ILE A 38 7.99 4.40 2.14
N ASP A 39 8.51 5.63 2.31
CA ASP A 39 9.30 6.31 1.29
C ASP A 39 10.51 5.46 0.89
N THR A 40 11.19 4.86 1.88
CA THR A 40 12.30 3.93 1.64
C THR A 40 11.85 2.71 0.84
N VAL A 41 10.70 2.11 1.18
CA VAL A 41 10.15 0.97 0.46
C VAL A 41 9.81 1.36 -0.98
N VAL A 42 9.14 2.49 -1.20
CA VAL A 42 8.77 2.98 -2.53
C VAL A 42 10.02 3.26 -3.38
N ILE A 43 11.03 3.93 -2.83
CA ILE A 43 12.31 4.15 -3.52
C ILE A 43 12.97 2.82 -3.89
N LEU A 44 12.95 1.84 -2.98
CA LEU A 44 13.48 0.50 -3.26
C LEU A 44 12.66 -0.26 -4.31
N LEU A 45 11.34 -0.09 -4.36
CA LEU A 45 10.52 -0.67 -5.43
C LEU A 45 10.84 -0.09 -6.81
N HIS A 46 11.42 1.11 -6.88
CA HIS A 46 11.90 1.70 -8.12
C HIS A 46 13.33 1.25 -8.48
N THR A 47 14.23 1.18 -7.50
CA THR A 47 15.67 0.99 -7.73
C THR A 47 16.16 -0.46 -7.53
N LYS A 48 15.63 -1.16 -6.53
CA LYS A 48 16.01 -2.52 -6.12
C LYS A 48 14.77 -3.34 -5.78
N GLN A 49 13.95 -3.62 -6.79
CA GLN A 49 12.55 -4.02 -6.57
C GLN A 49 12.40 -5.29 -5.71
N ASN A 50 13.26 -6.30 -5.88
CA ASN A 50 13.27 -7.50 -5.02
C ASN A 50 13.48 -7.17 -3.53
N THR A 51 14.38 -6.24 -3.22
CA THR A 51 14.61 -5.78 -1.85
C THR A 51 13.40 -5.01 -1.33
N GLY A 52 12.81 -4.14 -2.16
CA GLY A 52 11.58 -3.42 -1.82
C GLY A 52 10.42 -4.37 -1.52
N LEU A 53 10.19 -5.37 -2.37
CA LEU A 53 9.15 -6.40 -2.21
C LEU A 53 9.36 -7.19 -0.91
N ARG A 54 10.59 -7.64 -0.61
CA ARG A 54 10.89 -8.32 0.66
C ARG A 54 10.61 -7.42 1.86
N LYS A 55 10.99 -6.15 1.82
CA LYS A 55 10.69 -5.21 2.91
C LYS A 55 9.17 -5.06 3.16
N ILE A 56 8.32 -5.13 2.14
CA ILE A 56 6.86 -5.11 2.34
C ILE A 56 6.39 -6.29 3.20
N LEU A 57 7.00 -7.47 3.04
CA LEU A 57 6.67 -8.62 3.87
C LEU A 57 7.06 -8.41 5.33
N ASP A 58 8.12 -7.65 5.59
CA ASP A 58 8.61 -7.32 6.93
C ASP A 58 7.89 -6.12 7.57
N LEU A 59 7.07 -5.38 6.81
CA LEU A 59 6.34 -4.24 7.37
C LEU A 59 5.28 -4.67 8.40
N PRO A 60 5.14 -3.91 9.51
CA PRO A 60 4.04 -4.08 10.46
C PRO A 60 2.67 -3.87 9.77
N GLN A 61 1.66 -4.62 10.21
CA GLN A 61 0.31 -4.52 9.63
C GLN A 61 -0.28 -3.09 9.73
N SER A 62 -0.05 -2.40 10.85
CA SER A 62 -0.50 -1.02 11.05
C SER A 62 0.08 -0.01 10.04
N VAL A 63 1.28 -0.29 9.52
CA VAL A 63 1.92 0.51 8.47
C VAL A 63 1.34 0.13 7.10
N ILE A 64 1.09 -1.16 6.87
CA ILE A 64 0.46 -1.66 5.66
C ILE A 64 -0.94 -1.06 5.49
N ASP A 65 -1.79 -1.13 6.52
CA ASP A 65 -3.19 -0.66 6.43
C ASP A 65 -3.27 0.82 6.06
N LYS A 66 -2.39 1.65 6.63
CA LYS A 66 -2.32 3.09 6.33
C LYS A 66 -1.85 3.41 4.91
N ASN A 67 -1.13 2.50 4.27
CA ASN A 67 -0.46 2.73 2.98
C ASN A 67 -0.86 1.70 1.91
N ILE A 68 -1.95 0.97 2.16
CA ILE A 68 -2.30 -0.24 1.42
C ILE A 68 -2.52 0.04 -0.07
N TYR A 69 -3.12 1.19 -0.41
CA TYR A 69 -3.36 1.59 -1.79
C TYR A 69 -2.05 1.78 -2.57
N ILE A 70 -1.11 2.55 -2.01
CA ILE A 70 0.18 2.85 -2.66
C ILE A 70 0.99 1.56 -2.82
N LEU A 71 1.06 0.74 -1.77
CA LEU A 71 1.78 -0.53 -1.80
C LEU A 71 1.16 -1.49 -2.83
N THR A 72 -0.17 -1.60 -2.86
CA THR A 72 -0.87 -2.50 -3.79
C THR A 72 -0.68 -2.04 -5.24
N SER A 73 -0.85 -0.75 -5.52
CA SER A 73 -0.63 -0.17 -6.85
C SER A 73 0.79 -0.44 -7.35
N LYS A 74 1.81 -0.23 -6.51
CA LYS A 74 3.21 -0.47 -6.90
C LYS A 74 3.53 -1.95 -7.11
N VAL A 75 3.00 -2.85 -6.27
CA VAL A 75 3.20 -4.29 -6.45
C VAL A 75 2.51 -4.78 -7.72
N LEU A 76 1.30 -4.30 -8.02
CA LEU A 76 0.59 -4.61 -9.26
C LEU A 76 1.35 -4.08 -10.49
N GLU A 77 1.86 -2.84 -10.44
CA GLU A 77 2.69 -2.25 -11.50
C GLU A 77 3.93 -3.11 -11.79
N ILE A 78 4.60 -3.61 -10.75
CA ILE A 78 5.76 -4.49 -10.91
C ILE A 78 5.34 -5.85 -11.48
N SER A 79 4.19 -6.40 -11.05
CA SER A 79 3.69 -7.70 -11.52
C SER A 79 3.34 -7.74 -13.02
N LEU A 80 3.15 -6.57 -13.65
CA LEU A 80 2.92 -6.46 -15.10
C LEU A 80 4.21 -6.41 -15.94
N LYS A 81 5.38 -6.23 -15.30
CA LYS A 81 6.69 -6.14 -15.98
C LYS A 81 7.26 -7.53 -16.24
N ASP A 82 7.73 -7.78 -17.46
CA ASP A 82 8.11 -9.12 -17.96
C ASP A 82 9.28 -9.79 -17.22
N ASN A 83 10.08 -9.00 -16.50
CA ASN A 83 11.38 -9.45 -15.96
C ASN A 83 11.35 -9.81 -14.47
N TYR A 84 10.19 -9.84 -13.81
CA TYR A 84 10.13 -9.99 -12.35
C TYR A 84 9.50 -11.29 -11.87
N SER A 85 9.99 -11.78 -10.74
CA SER A 85 9.52 -13.03 -10.14
C SER A 85 8.07 -12.86 -9.68
N ASN A 86 7.18 -13.36 -10.51
CA ASN A 86 5.73 -13.25 -10.32
C ASN A 86 5.29 -13.74 -8.94
N ASP A 87 5.94 -14.78 -8.40
CA ASP A 87 5.50 -15.42 -7.16
C ASP A 87 5.69 -14.55 -5.90
N LEU A 88 6.75 -13.74 -5.83
CA LEU A 88 6.94 -12.83 -4.69
C LEU A 88 5.88 -11.72 -4.70
N CYS A 89 5.56 -11.19 -5.89
CA CYS A 89 4.51 -10.19 -6.05
C CYS A 89 3.15 -10.74 -5.61
N PHE A 90 2.78 -11.95 -6.07
CA PHE A 90 1.51 -12.57 -5.68
C PHE A 90 1.46 -12.95 -4.20
N LYS A 91 2.59 -13.35 -3.59
CA LYS A 91 2.66 -13.55 -2.13
C LYS A 91 2.38 -12.26 -1.35
N ILE A 92 2.91 -11.13 -1.81
CA ILE A 92 2.66 -9.82 -1.21
C ILE A 92 1.22 -9.38 -1.45
N LEU A 93 0.69 -9.53 -2.67
CA LEU A 93 -0.70 -9.21 -2.98
C LEU A 93 -1.66 -10.00 -2.10
N LYS A 94 -1.41 -11.29 -1.88
CA LYS A 94 -2.18 -12.08 -0.91
C LYS A 94 -2.14 -11.49 0.49
N LYS A 95 -0.98 -11.01 0.96
CA LYS A 95 -0.86 -10.32 2.27
C LYS A 95 -1.66 -9.01 2.31
N LEU A 96 -1.60 -8.21 1.24
CA LEU A 96 -2.26 -6.90 1.16
C LEU A 96 -3.79 -7.05 1.06
N VAL A 97 -4.27 -7.97 0.24
CA VAL A 97 -5.69 -8.11 -0.12
C VAL A 97 -6.46 -9.04 0.84
N ARG A 98 -5.80 -9.65 1.83
CA ARG A 98 -6.41 -10.59 2.78
C ARG A 98 -7.56 -9.99 3.62
N ASN A 99 -7.63 -8.66 3.72
CA ASN A 99 -8.67 -7.97 4.46
C ASN A 99 -9.81 -7.57 3.50
N GLU A 100 -10.93 -8.30 3.54
CA GLU A 100 -12.15 -8.10 2.74
C GLU A 100 -12.77 -6.68 2.91
N LEU A 101 -12.35 -5.93 3.94
CA LEU A 101 -12.85 -4.59 4.23
C LEU A 101 -12.30 -3.49 3.31
N ASN A 102 -11.31 -3.80 2.47
CA ASN A 102 -10.67 -2.80 1.62
C ASN A 102 -11.37 -2.65 0.26
N VAL A 103 -12.63 -2.24 0.30
CA VAL A 103 -13.44 -1.93 -0.89
C VAL A 103 -12.72 -0.96 -1.83
N TYR A 104 -11.92 -0.03 -1.28
CA TYR A 104 -11.11 0.91 -2.04
C TYR A 104 -10.07 0.26 -2.98
N LEU A 105 -9.69 -0.99 -2.75
CA LEU A 105 -8.78 -1.73 -3.63
C LEU A 105 -9.52 -2.45 -4.76
N HIS A 106 -10.85 -2.57 -4.70
CA HIS A 106 -11.62 -3.37 -5.65
C HIS A 106 -11.47 -2.83 -7.08
N ASP A 107 -11.66 -1.52 -7.25
CA ASP A 107 -11.51 -0.85 -8.54
C ASP A 107 -10.08 -0.95 -9.07
N LEU A 108 -9.09 -0.84 -8.18
CA LEU A 108 -7.68 -0.95 -8.54
C LEU A 108 -7.36 -2.36 -9.04
N LEU A 109 -7.72 -3.38 -8.27
CA LEU A 109 -7.50 -4.78 -8.61
C LEU A 109 -8.23 -5.18 -9.89
N PHE A 110 -9.46 -4.67 -10.08
CA PHE A 110 -10.23 -4.91 -11.29
C PHE A 110 -9.55 -4.31 -12.52
N LYS A 111 -9.18 -3.02 -12.48
CA LYS A 111 -8.47 -2.36 -13.59
C LYS A 111 -7.18 -3.08 -13.95
N TYR A 112 -6.40 -3.49 -12.96
CA TYR A 112 -5.17 -4.24 -13.21
C TYR A 112 -5.45 -5.64 -13.76
N LEU A 113 -6.54 -6.31 -13.34
CA LEU A 113 -6.96 -7.57 -13.92
C LEU A 113 -7.34 -7.41 -15.40
N GLU A 114 -8.09 -6.38 -15.76
CA GLU A 114 -8.40 -6.06 -17.16
C GLU A 114 -7.12 -5.82 -17.97
N VAL A 115 -6.22 -4.97 -17.48
CA VAL A 115 -4.93 -4.70 -18.13
C VAL A 115 -4.11 -5.98 -18.27
N SER A 116 -4.09 -6.84 -17.25
CA SER A 116 -3.42 -8.15 -17.31
C SER A 116 -4.04 -9.06 -18.37
N ILE A 117 -5.36 -9.04 -18.55
CA ILE A 117 -6.07 -9.82 -19.57
C ILE A 117 -5.71 -9.31 -20.96
N PHE A 118 -5.87 -7.99 -21.20
CA PHE A 118 -5.55 -7.37 -22.49
C PHE A 118 -4.07 -7.50 -22.88
N SER A 119 -3.16 -7.45 -21.91
CA SER A 119 -1.73 -7.67 -22.15
C SER A 119 -1.32 -9.14 -22.17
N ASN A 120 -2.25 -10.07 -21.89
CA ASN A 120 -2.01 -11.51 -21.74
C ASN A 120 -0.88 -11.82 -20.72
N ARG A 121 -0.73 -11.00 -19.67
CA ARG A 121 0.34 -11.10 -18.67
C ARG A 121 -0.22 -11.40 -17.30
N ASN A 122 0.20 -12.53 -16.72
CA ASN A 122 -0.07 -12.89 -15.32
C ASN A 122 -1.54 -12.87 -14.86
N TYR A 123 -2.49 -12.68 -15.78
CA TYR A 123 -3.91 -12.52 -15.45
C TYR A 123 -4.50 -13.75 -14.78
N LYS A 124 -4.03 -14.96 -15.12
CA LYS A 124 -4.46 -16.20 -14.46
C LYS A 124 -4.13 -16.17 -12.97
N LYS A 125 -2.88 -15.84 -12.61
CA LYS A 125 -2.44 -15.75 -11.21
C LYS A 125 -3.16 -14.62 -10.46
N LEU A 126 -3.36 -13.48 -11.10
CA LEU A 126 -4.11 -12.37 -10.53
C LEU A 126 -5.58 -12.73 -10.33
N PHE A 127 -6.21 -13.37 -11.31
CA PHE A 127 -7.58 -13.87 -11.24
C PHE A 127 -7.77 -14.84 -10.06
N PHE A 128 -6.90 -15.85 -9.92
CA PHE A 128 -7.00 -16.78 -8.78
C PHE A 128 -6.77 -16.07 -7.43
N THR A 129 -5.84 -15.12 -7.38
CA THR A 129 -5.63 -14.31 -6.17
C THR A 129 -6.88 -13.51 -5.81
N CYS A 130 -7.52 -12.87 -6.80
CA CYS A 130 -8.76 -12.12 -6.58
C CYS A 130 -9.91 -13.05 -6.18
N LYS A 131 -10.05 -14.20 -6.85
CA LYS A 131 -11.08 -15.19 -6.54
C LYS A 131 -10.99 -15.72 -5.11
N GLU A 132 -9.78 -15.92 -4.60
CA GLU A 132 -9.54 -16.43 -3.25
C GLU A 132 -9.78 -15.37 -2.16
N ASN A 133 -9.34 -14.12 -2.38
CA ASN A 133 -9.24 -13.10 -1.32
C ASN A 133 -10.28 -11.96 -1.44
N CYS A 134 -10.84 -11.74 -2.63
CA CYS A 134 -11.77 -10.65 -2.92
C CYS A 134 -12.73 -11.04 -4.06
N CYS A 135 -13.43 -12.16 -3.85
CA CYS A 135 -14.34 -12.77 -4.84
C CYS A 135 -15.41 -11.78 -5.35
N ASP A 136 -15.83 -10.83 -4.51
CA ASP A 136 -16.84 -9.83 -4.84
C ASP A 136 -16.44 -8.96 -6.03
N ILE A 137 -15.14 -8.71 -6.24
CA ILE A 137 -14.65 -7.97 -7.40
C ILE A 137 -15.05 -8.67 -8.70
N ILE A 138 -14.92 -10.01 -8.72
CA ILE A 138 -15.22 -10.82 -9.90
C ILE A 138 -16.73 -10.96 -10.08
N VAL A 139 -17.48 -11.13 -8.99
CA VAL A 139 -18.93 -11.27 -9.04
C VAL A 139 -19.59 -9.97 -9.50
N ASN A 140 -19.17 -8.82 -8.95
CA ASN A 140 -19.75 -7.53 -9.28
C ASN A 140 -19.44 -7.07 -10.71
N ASN A 141 -18.37 -7.59 -11.32
CA ASN A 141 -17.94 -7.26 -12.68
C ASN A 141 -18.00 -8.47 -13.63
N LYS A 142 -18.89 -9.42 -13.33
CA LYS A 142 -18.96 -10.72 -14.00
C LYS A 142 -19.14 -10.61 -15.52
N GLU A 143 -20.11 -9.82 -15.96
CA GLU A 143 -20.46 -9.66 -17.38
C GLU A 143 -19.28 -9.11 -18.17
N ARG A 144 -18.70 -8.00 -17.69
CA ARG A 144 -17.54 -7.37 -18.29
C ARG A 144 -16.32 -8.30 -18.37
N LEU A 145 -16.09 -9.15 -17.35
CA LEU A 145 -15.02 -10.15 -17.41
C LEU A 145 -15.26 -11.25 -18.45
N LEU A 146 -16.51 -11.69 -18.62
CA LEU A 146 -16.85 -12.72 -19.60
C LEU A 146 -16.69 -12.25 -21.04
N GLU A 147 -16.87 -10.95 -21.28
CA GLU A 147 -16.65 -10.31 -22.57
C GLU A 147 -15.17 -10.24 -22.95
N ILE A 148 -14.29 -9.89 -21.99
CA ILE A 148 -12.87 -9.64 -22.29
C ILE A 148 -11.97 -10.88 -22.16
N VAL A 149 -12.35 -11.86 -21.34
CA VAL A 149 -11.56 -13.08 -21.17
C VAL A 149 -11.80 -13.97 -22.39
N GLU A 150 -10.76 -14.51 -23.01
CA GLU A 150 -10.91 -15.52 -24.08
C GLU A 150 -10.84 -16.96 -23.53
N ASP A 151 -10.14 -17.16 -22.41
CA ASP A 151 -9.90 -18.47 -21.79
C ASP A 151 -11.21 -19.10 -21.25
N ASN A 152 -11.61 -20.22 -21.86
CA ASN A 152 -12.84 -20.93 -21.52
C ASN A 152 -12.85 -21.50 -20.09
N ASP A 153 -11.70 -21.92 -19.55
CA ASP A 153 -11.63 -22.44 -18.18
C ASP A 153 -11.90 -21.32 -17.17
N ILE A 154 -11.37 -20.12 -17.44
CA ILE A 154 -11.63 -18.95 -16.61
C ILE A 154 -13.08 -18.49 -16.76
N LYS A 155 -13.64 -18.49 -17.98
CA LYS A 155 -15.07 -18.19 -18.19
C LYS A 155 -15.98 -19.12 -17.38
N GLN A 156 -15.73 -20.43 -17.41
CA GLN A 156 -16.49 -21.39 -16.61
C GLN A 156 -16.35 -21.12 -15.12
N LYS A 157 -15.13 -20.80 -14.65
CA LYS A 157 -14.88 -20.43 -13.25
C LYS A 157 -15.62 -19.16 -12.85
N ILE A 158 -15.68 -18.14 -13.70
CA ILE A 158 -16.44 -16.91 -13.47
C ILE A 158 -17.94 -17.22 -13.43
N ASN A 159 -18.44 -18.02 -14.37
CA ASN A 159 -19.85 -18.40 -14.44
C ASN A 159 -20.32 -19.17 -13.21
N GLY A 160 -19.48 -20.06 -12.69
CA GLY A 160 -19.74 -20.82 -11.46
C GLY A 160 -19.58 -20.02 -10.16
N LEU A 161 -19.06 -18.80 -10.20
CA LEU A 161 -19.04 -17.94 -9.02
C LEU A 161 -20.44 -17.42 -8.72
N LYS A 162 -20.88 -17.69 -7.48
CA LYS A 162 -22.05 -17.06 -6.89
C LYS A 162 -21.56 -15.93 -6.00
N SER A 163 -22.35 -14.86 -5.91
CA SER A 163 -22.15 -13.87 -4.86
C SER A 163 -22.08 -14.61 -3.54
N ARG A 164 -20.95 -14.48 -2.84
CA ARG A 164 -20.97 -14.70 -1.41
C ARG A 164 -21.82 -13.54 -0.93
N ILE A 165 -23.11 -13.80 -0.70
CA ILE A 165 -23.89 -12.94 0.18
C ILE A 165 -23.25 -13.15 1.55
N ASN A 166 -22.06 -12.57 1.75
CA ASN A 166 -21.60 -12.23 3.07
C ASN A 166 -22.74 -11.33 3.57
N LYS A 167 -23.36 -11.76 4.65
CA LYS A 167 -24.21 -10.91 5.49
C LYS A 167 -23.32 -9.79 6.03
N CYS A 168 -22.81 -8.91 5.18
CA CYS A 168 -22.42 -7.59 5.55
C CYS A 168 -23.75 -6.88 5.74
N THR A 169 -24.32 -7.09 6.92
CA THR A 169 -25.40 -6.28 7.46
C THR A 169 -25.07 -4.83 7.08
N ILE A 170 -26.04 -4.13 6.51
CA ILE A 170 -25.99 -2.74 6.03
C ILE A 170 -25.50 -1.73 7.10
N LYS A 171 -25.10 -2.21 8.29
CA LYS A 171 -24.63 -1.44 9.43
C LYS A 171 -23.33 -0.67 9.20
N ASP A 172 -22.47 -1.10 8.28
CA ASP A 172 -21.12 -0.52 8.15
C ASP A 172 -20.83 0.14 6.79
N LYS A 173 -21.86 0.57 6.06
CA LYS A 173 -21.65 1.45 4.90
C LYS A 173 -21.27 2.84 5.42
N ILE A 174 -19.97 3.09 5.50
CA ILE A 174 -19.42 4.44 5.57
C ILE A 174 -19.39 4.98 4.13
N ILE A 175 -20.21 5.98 3.86
CA ILE A 175 -20.32 6.69 2.59
C ILE A 175 -19.49 7.97 2.74
N PHE A 176 -18.58 8.24 1.80
CA PHE A 176 -17.79 9.48 1.79
C PHE A 176 -18.49 10.50 0.88
N VAL A 177 -19.01 11.58 1.45
CA VAL A 177 -19.66 12.67 0.70
C VAL A 177 -19.12 14.01 1.22
N ASN A 178 -18.69 14.90 0.32
CA ASN A 178 -18.20 16.24 0.64
C ASN A 178 -17.07 16.30 1.68
N GLY A 179 -16.19 15.30 1.71
CA GLY A 179 -15.04 15.28 2.63
C GLY A 179 -15.33 14.70 4.01
N GLU A 180 -16.55 14.21 4.25
CA GLU A 180 -16.94 13.58 5.52
C GLU A 180 -17.36 12.12 5.33
N PHE A 181 -17.04 11.29 6.34
CA PHE A 181 -17.45 9.89 6.42
C PHE A 181 -18.80 9.80 7.14
N ILE A 182 -19.86 9.44 6.41
CA ILE A 182 -21.23 9.32 6.95
C ILE A 182 -21.58 7.83 7.04
N THR A 183 -22.03 7.35 8.19
CA THR A 183 -22.58 5.99 8.30
C THR A 183 -24.05 5.99 7.85
N ALA A 184 -24.50 4.94 7.18
CA ALA A 184 -25.87 4.83 6.63
C ALA A 184 -27.03 4.89 7.65
N TYR A 185 -26.77 5.25 8.91
CA TYR A 185 -27.79 5.40 9.97
C TYR A 185 -28.31 6.83 10.15
N ASP A 186 -27.70 7.85 9.56
CA ASP A 186 -28.09 9.25 9.85
C ASP A 186 -29.35 9.74 9.12
N ASN A 187 -29.99 8.94 8.26
CA ASN A 187 -31.20 9.34 7.52
C ASN A 187 -32.46 8.51 7.83
N ILE A 188 -32.51 7.82 8.97
CA ILE A 188 -33.77 7.25 9.49
C ILE A 188 -33.98 7.76 10.91
N THR A 189 -34.12 9.08 11.06
CA THR A 189 -35.02 9.76 12.01
C THR A 189 -34.72 11.25 11.99
N LYS A 190 -35.37 11.98 11.08
CA LYS A 190 -35.98 13.28 11.33
C LYS A 190 -36.86 13.67 10.15
#